data_AF-A0A1S1HDI4-F1
#
_entry.id   AF-A0A1S1HDI4-F1
#
_cell.length_a   1.000
_cell.length_b   1.000
_cell.length_c   1.000
_cell.angle_alpha   90.00
_cell.angle_beta   90.00
_cell.angle_gamma   90.00
#
_symmetry.space_group_name_H-M   'P 1'
#
loop_
_entity.id
_entity.type
_entity.pdbx_description
1 polymer ?
#
loop_
_entity_poly.entity_id
_entity_poly.type
_entity_poly.pdbx_seq_one_letter_code
_entity_poly.pdbx_strand_id
1 'polypeptide(L)'
;MTVAIRRMLPDIAGDEVAALVADGGGAPGRALRYAGLDLAGMDRTLAQLARHGDPSGAERIALAKSLALKAAQPRYELFLERLPAFIAGEAKQRSGDALMTAIALWEKARLLAEGAVRLSLDPQTTVFELATMAAGLAPAHGR
;
A
#
# COMPACT_ATOMS: atom_id res chain seq x y z
N MET A 1 22.29 6.00 -2.81
CA MET A 1 21.09 6.17 -1.97
C MET A 1 21.14 5.36 -0.68
N THR A 2 21.39 4.04 -0.75
CA THR A 2 21.60 3.15 0.42
C THR A 2 22.60 3.71 1.45
N VAL A 3 23.74 4.25 0.97
CA VAL A 3 24.77 4.86 1.83
C VAL A 3 24.27 6.13 2.52
N ALA A 4 23.39 6.92 1.89
CA ALA A 4 22.83 8.14 2.49
C ALA A 4 21.78 7.81 3.56
N ILE A 5 20.89 6.84 3.30
CA ILE A 5 19.86 6.39 4.27
C ILE A 5 20.53 5.81 5.52
N ARG A 6 21.52 4.93 5.37
CA ARG A 6 22.27 4.37 6.52
C ARG A 6 23.05 5.41 7.32
N ARG A 7 23.40 6.54 6.72
CA ARG A 7 24.11 7.63 7.42
C ARG A 7 23.18 8.47 8.29
N MET A 8 21.89 8.51 7.94
CA MET A 8 20.86 9.30 8.62
C MET A 8 20.02 8.44 9.59
N LEU A 9 19.91 7.14 9.33
CA LEU A 9 19.25 6.15 10.16
C LEU A 9 20.19 4.95 10.31
N PRO A 10 21.12 4.96 11.28
CA PRO A 10 22.13 3.91 11.41
C PRO A 10 21.56 2.57 11.88
N ASP A 11 20.43 2.57 12.59
CA ASP A 11 19.85 1.39 13.25
C ASP A 11 18.73 0.70 12.44
N ILE A 12 18.46 1.15 11.21
CA ILE A 12 17.37 0.61 10.37
C ILE A 12 17.76 -0.75 9.75
N ALA A 13 16.80 -1.68 9.70
CA ALA A 13 17.02 -3.02 9.18
C ALA A 13 17.30 -3.00 7.66
N GLY A 14 18.10 -3.97 7.18
CA GLY A 14 18.61 -3.97 5.80
C GLY A 14 17.54 -4.13 4.72
N ASP A 15 16.48 -4.88 5.03
CA ASP A 15 15.28 -5.04 4.22
C ASP A 15 14.45 -3.76 4.15
N GLU A 16 14.37 -3.03 5.27
CA GLU A 16 13.68 -1.74 5.33
C GLU A 16 14.44 -0.67 4.51
N VAL A 17 15.78 -0.67 4.49
CA VAL A 17 16.55 0.18 3.56
C VAL A 17 16.26 -0.16 2.11
N ALA A 18 16.13 -1.44 1.76
CA ALA A 18 15.85 -1.86 0.39
C ALA A 18 14.45 -1.40 -0.08
N ALA A 19 13.45 -1.50 0.79
CA ALA A 19 12.10 -0.99 0.55
C ALA A 19 12.11 0.54 0.34
N LEU A 20 12.79 1.28 1.22
CA LEU A 20 12.94 2.73 1.10
C LEU A 20 13.67 3.16 -0.18
N VAL A 21 14.63 2.36 -0.65
CA VAL A 21 15.36 2.60 -1.90
C VAL A 21 14.48 2.34 -3.12
N ALA A 22 13.68 1.27 -3.11
CA ALA A 22 12.75 0.97 -4.18
C ALA A 22 11.65 2.04 -4.29
N ASP A 23 11.17 2.56 -3.16
CA ASP A 23 10.06 3.51 -3.11
C ASP A 23 10.48 4.98 -3.24
N GLY A 24 11.71 5.33 -2.85
CA GLY A 24 12.19 6.70 -2.87
C GLY A 24 12.30 7.33 -4.27
N GLY A 25 12.29 6.51 -5.33
CA GLY A 25 12.42 6.97 -6.73
C GLY A 25 13.65 7.87 -6.95
N GLY A 26 14.72 7.67 -6.17
CA GLY A 26 15.96 8.47 -6.21
C GLY A 26 16.05 9.65 -5.23
N ALA A 27 15.01 9.96 -4.44
CA ALA A 27 15.01 11.09 -3.51
C ALA A 27 15.06 10.65 -2.02
N PRO A 28 16.18 10.84 -1.31
CA PRO A 28 16.34 10.40 0.08
C PRO A 28 15.38 11.07 1.08
N GLY A 29 14.87 12.27 0.79
CA GLY A 29 13.87 12.93 1.63
C GLY A 29 12.50 12.22 1.68
N ARG A 30 12.12 11.50 0.61
CA ARG A 30 10.91 10.65 0.63
C ARG A 30 11.13 9.39 1.47
N ALA A 31 12.29 8.76 1.33
CA ALA A 31 12.65 7.58 2.11
C ALA A 31 12.67 7.85 3.63
N LEU A 32 13.14 9.02 4.07
CA LEU A 32 13.19 9.38 5.50
C LEU A 32 11.81 9.65 6.12
N ARG A 33 10.83 10.12 5.32
CA ARG A 33 9.46 10.31 5.78
C ARG A 33 8.76 9.01 6.19
N TYR A 34 9.28 7.86 5.76
CA TYR A 34 8.64 6.56 5.93
C TYR A 34 9.27 5.69 7.02
N ALA A 35 10.42 6.10 7.57
CA ALA A 35 11.10 5.37 8.63
C ALA A 35 10.27 5.34 9.93
N GLY A 36 10.08 4.14 10.51
CA GLY A 36 9.28 3.94 11.73
C GLY A 36 7.76 3.80 11.49
N LEU A 37 7.29 3.82 10.24
CA LEU A 37 5.88 3.66 9.88
C LEU A 37 5.50 2.23 9.46
N ASP A 38 6.43 1.26 9.57
CA ASP A 38 6.25 -0.15 9.18
C ASP A 38 5.67 -0.29 7.75
N LEU A 39 6.33 0.42 6.84
CA LEU A 39 6.05 0.37 5.40
C LEU A 39 6.26 -1.05 4.85
N ALA A 40 7.31 -1.74 5.30
CA ALA A 40 7.60 -3.11 4.88
C ALA A 40 6.51 -4.11 5.32
N GLY A 41 5.86 -3.92 6.48
CA GLY A 41 4.69 -4.69 6.88
C GLY A 41 3.50 -4.42 5.97
N MET A 42 3.21 -3.14 5.70
CA MET A 42 2.11 -2.72 4.84
C MET A 42 2.23 -3.27 3.42
N ASP A 43 3.40 -3.12 2.78
CA ASP A 43 3.63 -3.62 1.43
C ASP A 43 3.57 -5.15 1.36
N ARG A 44 4.01 -5.86 2.41
CA ARG A 44 3.83 -7.32 2.51
C ARG A 44 2.36 -7.71 2.56
N THR A 45 1.54 -7.03 3.37
CA THR A 45 0.09 -7.29 3.41
C THR A 45 -0.55 -7.02 2.06
N LEU A 46 -0.22 -5.91 1.39
CA LEU A 46 -0.74 -5.61 0.05
C LEU A 46 -0.36 -6.68 -0.98
N ALA A 47 0.89 -7.16 -0.94
CA ALA A 47 1.35 -8.24 -1.81
C ALA A 47 0.64 -9.58 -1.53
N GLN A 48 0.34 -9.91 -0.26
CA GLN A 48 -0.43 -11.11 0.09
C GLN A 48 -1.85 -11.01 -0.46
N LEU A 49 -2.54 -9.88 -0.20
CA LEU A 49 -3.88 -9.61 -0.71
C LEU A 49 -3.93 -9.73 -2.25
N ALA A 50 -2.98 -9.13 -2.96
CA ALA A 50 -2.96 -9.14 -4.42
C ALA A 50 -2.66 -10.52 -5.04
N ARG A 51 -2.01 -11.42 -4.30
CA ARG A 51 -1.68 -12.78 -4.78
C ARG A 51 -2.73 -13.81 -4.42
N HIS A 52 -3.23 -13.76 -3.20
CA HIS A 52 -4.09 -14.81 -2.63
C HIS A 52 -5.53 -14.35 -2.38
N GLY A 53 -5.79 -13.05 -2.53
CA GLY A 53 -7.05 -12.45 -2.14
C GLY A 53 -7.16 -12.38 -0.62
N ASP A 54 -8.39 -12.29 -0.13
CA ASP A 54 -8.70 -12.47 1.28
C ASP A 54 -10.15 -12.94 1.41
N PRO A 55 -10.40 -14.26 1.29
CA PRO A 55 -11.74 -14.85 1.36
C PRO A 55 -12.40 -14.63 2.72
N SER A 56 -11.60 -14.58 3.80
CA SER A 56 -12.08 -14.39 5.16
C SER A 56 -12.34 -12.92 5.52
N GLY A 57 -11.71 -11.99 4.80
CA GLY A 57 -11.66 -10.57 5.16
C GLY A 57 -10.72 -10.25 6.34
N ALA A 58 -10.04 -11.24 6.91
CA ALA A 58 -9.27 -11.07 8.15
C ALA A 58 -8.09 -10.11 7.97
N GLU A 59 -7.35 -10.21 6.86
CA GLU A 59 -6.22 -9.34 6.57
C GLU A 59 -6.68 -7.90 6.32
N ARG A 60 -7.76 -7.72 5.54
CA ARG A 60 -8.34 -6.39 5.30
C ARG A 60 -8.87 -5.75 6.57
N ILE A 61 -9.54 -6.52 7.44
CA ILE A 61 -10.05 -6.03 8.74
C ILE A 61 -8.88 -5.66 9.67
N ALA A 62 -7.85 -6.48 9.75
CA ALA A 62 -6.69 -6.22 10.59
C ALA A 62 -5.97 -4.94 10.15
N LEU A 63 -5.75 -4.77 8.84
CA LEU A 63 -5.13 -3.58 8.28
C LEU A 63 -5.97 -2.32 8.57
N ALA A 64 -7.28 -2.39 8.31
CA ALA A 64 -8.22 -1.29 8.59
C ALA A 64 -8.19 -0.85 10.06
N LYS A 65 -8.24 -1.79 11.00
CA LYS A 65 -8.16 -1.49 12.44
C LYS A 65 -6.82 -0.86 12.82
N SER A 66 -5.71 -1.36 12.26
CA SER A 66 -4.37 -0.84 12.58
C SER A 66 -4.16 0.61 12.13
N LEU A 67 -4.74 0.99 10.98
CA LEU A 67 -4.58 2.31 10.37
C LEU A 67 -5.64 3.31 10.83
N ALA A 68 -6.74 2.87 11.45
CA ALA A 68 -7.77 3.74 11.99
C ALA A 68 -7.41 4.38 13.35
N LEU A 69 -6.31 3.95 13.98
CA LEU A 69 -5.86 4.53 15.24
C LEU A 69 -5.39 5.97 15.04
N LYS A 70 -5.74 6.88 15.97
CA LYS A 70 -5.31 8.28 15.91
C LYS A 70 -3.79 8.45 15.80
N ALA A 71 -3.03 7.60 16.48
CA ALA A 71 -1.55 7.59 16.42
C ALA A 71 -1.01 7.07 15.07
N ALA A 72 -1.82 6.34 14.31
CA ALA A 72 -1.47 5.80 13.00
C ALA A 72 -1.77 6.77 11.85
N GLN A 73 -2.19 8.02 12.12
CA GLN A 73 -2.48 9.02 11.10
C GLN A 73 -1.37 9.13 10.02
N PRO A 74 -0.06 9.16 10.36
CA PRO A 74 0.98 9.19 9.33
C PRO A 74 1.04 7.91 8.49
N ARG A 75 0.75 6.74 9.09
CA ARG A 75 0.67 5.46 8.35
C ARG A 75 -0.56 5.40 7.44
N TYR A 76 -1.67 5.99 7.87
CA TYR A 76 -2.89 6.09 7.07
C TYR A 76 -2.68 6.97 5.83
N GLU A 77 -2.12 8.17 6.00
CA GLU A 77 -1.80 9.06 4.89
C GLU A 77 -0.83 8.39 3.91
N LEU A 78 0.20 7.72 4.44
CA LEU A 78 1.11 6.92 3.63
C LEU A 78 0.38 5.83 2.84
N PHE A 79 -0.53 5.09 3.48
CA PHE A 79 -1.31 4.05 2.82
C PHE A 79 -2.15 4.60 1.65
N LEU A 80 -2.77 5.77 1.82
CA LEU A 80 -3.54 6.43 0.76
C LEU A 80 -2.67 6.76 -0.47
N GLU A 81 -1.43 7.19 -0.27
CA GLU A 81 -0.47 7.42 -1.36
C GLU A 81 0.03 6.11 -1.99
N ARG A 82 0.30 5.10 -1.16
CA ARG A 82 0.99 3.86 -1.54
C ARG A 82 0.11 2.89 -2.33
N LEU A 83 -1.14 2.70 -1.91
CA LEU A 83 -1.97 1.67 -2.51
C LEU A 83 -2.21 1.90 -4.03
N PRO A 84 -2.58 3.10 -4.52
CA PRO A 84 -2.73 3.31 -5.96
C PRO A 84 -1.42 3.05 -6.72
N ALA A 85 -0.27 3.44 -6.15
CA ALA A 85 1.03 3.17 -6.76
C ALA A 85 1.34 1.66 -6.83
N PHE A 86 1.00 0.91 -5.79
CA PHE A 86 1.11 -0.54 -5.74
C PHE A 86 0.26 -1.21 -6.83
N ILE A 87 -1.03 -0.85 -6.95
CA ILE A 87 -1.93 -1.41 -7.98
C ILE A 87 -1.40 -1.09 -9.40
N ALA A 88 -0.89 0.12 -9.62
CA ALA A 88 -0.27 0.48 -10.90
C ALA A 88 0.99 -0.35 -11.20
N GLY A 89 1.77 -0.72 -10.18
CA GLY A 89 2.89 -1.64 -10.30
C GLY A 89 2.47 -3.05 -10.72
N GLU A 90 1.43 -3.57 -10.08
CA GLU A 90 0.81 -4.86 -10.41
C GLU A 90 0.23 -4.88 -11.83
N ALA A 91 -0.43 -3.80 -12.26
CA ALA A 91 -0.97 -3.67 -13.60
C ALA A 91 0.09 -3.81 -14.69
N LYS A 92 1.28 -3.21 -14.49
CA LYS A 92 2.39 -3.28 -15.46
C LYS A 92 2.90 -4.70 -15.75
N GLN A 93 2.63 -5.65 -14.86
CA GLN A 93 3.04 -7.06 -15.00
C GLN A 93 1.93 -7.95 -15.57
N ARG A 94 0.78 -7.37 -15.94
CA ARG A 94 -0.42 -8.10 -16.37
C ARG A 94 -0.74 -7.81 -17.83
N SER A 95 -1.53 -8.69 -18.44
CA SER A 95 -2.03 -8.58 -19.82
C SER A 95 -3.47 -9.05 -19.94
N GLY A 96 -4.17 -8.65 -21.00
CA GLY A 96 -5.56 -9.04 -21.27
C GLY A 96 -6.54 -8.60 -20.17
N ASP A 97 -7.49 -9.47 -19.82
CA ASP A 97 -8.55 -9.17 -18.85
C ASP A 97 -8.00 -8.85 -17.45
N ALA A 98 -6.87 -9.46 -17.07
CA ALA A 98 -6.22 -9.20 -15.79
C ALA A 98 -5.64 -7.77 -15.73
N LEU A 99 -5.16 -7.25 -16.86
CA LEU A 99 -4.72 -5.85 -16.97
C LEU A 99 -5.91 -4.90 -16.90
N MET A 100 -6.98 -5.17 -17.65
CA MET A 100 -8.19 -4.35 -17.61
C MET A 100 -8.78 -4.25 -16.21
N THR A 101 -8.84 -5.38 -15.49
CA THR A 101 -9.28 -5.42 -14.09
C THR A 101 -8.38 -4.58 -13.20
N ALA A 102 -7.05 -4.71 -13.33
CA ALA A 102 -6.11 -3.94 -12.52
C ALA A 102 -6.22 -2.42 -12.78
N ILE A 103 -6.42 -2.00 -14.03
CA ILE A 103 -6.63 -0.58 -14.38
C ILE A 103 -7.92 -0.05 -13.73
N ALA A 104 -9.02 -0.79 -13.82
CA ALA A 104 -10.29 -0.37 -13.23
C ALA A 104 -10.21 -0.27 -11.69
N LEU A 105 -9.47 -1.18 -11.04
CA LEU A 105 -9.22 -1.12 -9.60
C LEU A 105 -8.32 0.06 -9.23
N TRP A 106 -7.30 0.34 -10.04
CA TRP A 106 -6.42 1.50 -9.86
C TRP A 106 -7.18 2.82 -9.91
N GLU A 107 -8.06 3.01 -10.90
CA GLU A 107 -8.88 4.24 -11.03
C GLU A 107 -9.75 4.46 -9.79
N LYS A 108 -10.45 3.40 -9.34
CA LYS A 108 -11.28 3.45 -8.14
C LYS A 108 -10.46 3.77 -6.89
N ALA A 109 -9.31 3.11 -6.71
CA ALA A 109 -8.45 3.30 -5.56
C ALA A 109 -7.91 4.73 -5.51
N ARG A 110 -7.48 5.27 -6.65
CA ARG A 110 -7.00 6.64 -6.78
C ARG A 110 -8.08 7.66 -6.42
N LEU A 111 -9.29 7.52 -6.98
CA LEU A 111 -10.40 8.43 -6.70
C LEU A 111 -10.78 8.43 -5.21
N LEU A 112 -10.86 7.24 -4.59
CA LEU A 112 -11.16 7.12 -3.17
C LEU A 112 -10.05 7.73 -2.30
N ALA A 113 -8.78 7.45 -2.60
CA ALA A 113 -7.65 7.97 -1.84
C ALA A 113 -7.53 9.50 -1.93
N GLU A 114 -7.70 10.10 -3.11
CA GLU A 114 -7.67 11.55 -3.32
C GLU A 114 -8.83 12.29 -2.61
N GLY A 115 -9.96 11.62 -2.44
CA GLY A 115 -11.13 12.14 -1.73
C GLY A 115 -11.07 11.98 -0.21
N ALA A 116 -10.35 10.96 0.28
CA ALA A 116 -10.40 10.51 1.67
C ALA A 116 -10.11 11.60 2.71
N VAL A 117 -9.00 12.34 2.55
CA VAL A 117 -8.62 13.42 3.47
C VAL A 117 -9.53 14.63 3.32
N ARG A 118 -9.88 14.99 2.08
CA ARG A 118 -10.65 16.20 1.76
C ARG A 118 -12.11 16.13 2.21
N LEU A 119 -12.68 14.93 2.15
CA LEU A 119 -14.06 14.65 2.53
C LEU A 119 -14.16 14.12 3.97
N SER A 120 -13.04 14.07 4.70
CA SER A 120 -12.96 13.53 6.06
C SER A 120 -13.61 12.15 6.17
N LEU A 121 -13.32 11.27 5.21
CA LEU A 121 -13.87 9.92 5.22
C LEU A 121 -13.37 9.14 6.44
N ASP A 122 -14.19 8.21 6.93
CA ASP A 122 -13.82 7.32 8.02
C ASP A 122 -12.58 6.49 7.63
N PRO A 123 -11.46 6.57 8.38
CA PRO A 123 -10.23 5.87 8.03
C PRO A 123 -10.40 4.35 7.97
N GLN A 124 -11.15 3.75 8.90
CA GLN A 124 -11.32 2.30 8.96
C GLN A 124 -12.04 1.78 7.70
N THR A 125 -13.16 2.40 7.35
CA THR A 125 -13.94 2.06 6.16
C THR A 125 -13.14 2.32 4.89
N THR A 126 -12.45 3.46 4.81
CA THR A 126 -11.62 3.82 3.67
C THR A 126 -10.51 2.80 3.43
N VAL A 127 -9.77 2.42 4.48
CA VAL A 127 -8.71 1.40 4.37
C VAL A 127 -9.29 0.04 3.99
N PHE A 128 -10.43 -0.36 4.53
CA PHE A 128 -11.06 -1.64 4.18
C PHE A 128 -11.45 -1.72 2.70
N GLU A 129 -12.09 -0.67 2.16
CA GLU A 129 -12.47 -0.60 0.74
C GLU A 129 -11.26 -0.61 -0.18
N LEU A 130 -10.25 0.19 0.15
CA LEU A 130 -8.98 0.24 -0.55
C LEU A 130 -8.25 -1.13 -0.53
N ALA A 131 -8.19 -1.79 0.62
CA ALA A 131 -7.62 -3.13 0.74
C ALA A 131 -8.45 -4.20 -0.01
N THR A 132 -9.75 -3.98 -0.19
CA THR A 132 -10.62 -4.82 -1.01
C THR A 132 -10.25 -4.72 -2.48
N MET A 133 -9.89 -3.52 -2.96
CA MET A 133 -9.37 -3.34 -4.32
C MET A 133 -8.02 -4.05 -4.52
N ALA A 134 -7.13 -4.01 -3.53
CA ALA A 134 -5.88 -4.78 -3.55
C ALA A 134 -6.15 -6.29 -3.66
N ALA A 135 -7.07 -6.81 -2.84
CA ALA A 135 -7.46 -8.22 -2.87
C ALA A 135 -8.13 -8.65 -4.19
N GLY A 136 -8.83 -7.73 -4.86
CA GLY A 136 -9.44 -7.95 -6.17
C GLY A 136 -8.44 -8.18 -7.30
N LEU A 137 -7.15 -7.96 -7.06
CA LEU A 137 -6.08 -8.31 -7.99
C LEU A 137 -5.73 -9.80 -7.98
N ALA A 138 -6.18 -10.57 -6.99
CA ALA A 138 -5.90 -11.98 -6.92
C ALA A 138 -6.48 -12.71 -8.16
N PRO A 139 -5.79 -13.72 -8.70
CA PRO A 139 -6.33 -14.51 -9.80
C PRO A 139 -7.70 -15.07 -9.41
N ALA A 140 -8.68 -14.90 -10.30
CA ALA A 140 -9.94 -15.61 -10.19
C ALA A 140 -9.61 -17.11 -10.27
N HIS A 141 -9.61 -17.80 -9.13
CA HIS A 141 -9.55 -19.24 -9.14
C HIS A 141 -10.85 -19.70 -9.80
N GLY A 142 -10.73 -20.23 -11.02
CA GLY A 142 -11.86 -20.63 -11.84
C GLY A 142 -12.88 -21.40 -11.00
N ARG A 143 -14.11 -20.87 -10.95
CA ARG A 143 -15.29 -21.67 -10.67
C ARG A 143 -15.78 -22.25 -11.98
#